data_AF-A0A2E5U034-F1
#
_entry.id   AF-A0A2E5U034-F1
#
_cell.length_a   1.000
_cell.length_b   1.000
_cell.length_c   1.000
_cell.angle_alpha   90.00
_cell.angle_beta   90.00
_cell.angle_gamma   90.00
#
_symmetry.space_group_name_H-M   'P 1'
#
loop_
_entity.id
_entity.type
_entity.pdbx_description
1 polymer ?
#
loop_
_entity_poly.entity_id
_entity_poly.type
_entity_poly.pdbx_seq_one_letter_code
_entity_poly.pdbx_strand_id
1 'polypeptide(L)'
;MKFVLLILLAVGDFSVFLLFVIFGKSEHDITLSQSYIRTVIPFSIAWFTISPLLGAYRFSTIYKFRKSIFKIPIIWIMSAIVAIIIRSFILDRSIVISFVIVSILVQGILLIGWRFIFILITKIFKHNFE
;
A
#
# COMPACT_ATOMS: atom_id res chain seq x y z
N MET A 1 -16.10 16.61 4.07
CA MET A 1 -15.66 15.95 2.81
C MET A 1 -14.19 15.56 2.77
N LYS A 2 -13.24 16.48 2.94
CA LYS A 2 -11.79 16.18 2.83
C LYS A 2 -11.29 15.04 3.74
N PHE A 3 -11.74 15.01 4.99
CA PHE A 3 -11.37 13.96 5.95
C PHE A 3 -11.89 12.56 5.55
N VAL A 4 -13.12 12.47 5.06
CA VAL A 4 -13.72 11.22 4.58
C VAL A 4 -12.92 10.63 3.41
N LEU A 5 -12.47 11.48 2.47
CA LEU A 5 -11.62 11.04 1.35
C LEU A 5 -10.29 10.46 1.83
N LEU A 6 -9.67 11.08 2.85
CA LEU A 6 -8.43 10.55 3.42
C LEU A 6 -8.64 9.20 4.08
N ILE A 7 -9.74 9.02 4.80
CA ILE A 7 -10.10 7.74 5.41
C ILE A 7 -10.31 6.68 4.33
N LEU A 8 -11.13 6.95 3.31
CA LEU A 8 -11.41 5.98 2.24
C LEU A 8 -10.13 5.58 1.51
N LEU A 9 -9.26 6.55 1.23
CA LEU A 9 -7.96 6.31 0.62
C LEU A 9 -7.07 5.41 1.47
N ALA A 10 -6.97 5.72 2.78
CA ALA A 10 -6.17 4.96 3.73
C ALA A 10 -6.71 3.54 3.95
N VAL A 11 -8.04 3.38 4.02
CA VAL A 11 -8.69 2.06 4.12
C VAL A 11 -8.39 1.22 2.89
N GLY A 12 -8.48 1.81 1.69
CA GLY A 12 -8.10 1.07 0.47
C GLY A 12 -6.62 0.74 0.39
N ASP A 13 -5.72 1.64 0.82
CA ASP A 13 -4.29 1.32 0.92
C ASP A 13 -4.02 0.15 1.87
N PHE A 14 -4.68 0.13 3.04
CA PHE A 14 -4.58 -0.99 3.97
C PHE A 14 -5.12 -2.29 3.37
N SER A 15 -6.23 -2.18 2.62
CA SER A 15 -6.87 -3.32 1.95
C SER A 15 -5.94 -3.98 0.92
N VAL A 16 -5.04 -3.22 0.28
CA VAL A 16 -4.02 -3.79 -0.62
C VAL A 16 -3.12 -4.79 0.11
N PHE A 17 -2.65 -4.45 1.32
CA PHE A 17 -1.79 -5.34 2.10
C PHE A 17 -2.54 -6.58 2.60
N LEU A 18 -3.82 -6.41 2.96
CA LEU A 18 -4.71 -7.53 3.29
C LEU A 18 -4.90 -8.48 2.10
N LEU A 19 -5.23 -7.94 0.93
CA LEU A 19 -5.49 -8.73 -0.28
C LEU A 19 -4.26 -9.54 -0.69
N PHE A 20 -3.07 -8.97 -0.59
CA PHE A 20 -1.83 -9.71 -0.87
C PHE A 20 -1.70 -10.97 0.00
N VAL A 21 -2.04 -10.88 1.29
CA VAL A 21 -2.00 -12.04 2.18
C VAL A 21 -3.12 -13.03 1.87
N ILE A 22 -4.33 -12.57 1.57
CA ILE A 22 -5.46 -13.45 1.27
C ILE A 22 -5.15 -14.29 0.02
N PHE A 23 -4.65 -13.66 -1.04
CA PHE A 23 -4.29 -14.36 -2.28
C PHE A 23 -2.99 -15.17 -2.16
N GLY A 24 -1.97 -14.68 -1.46
CA GLY A 24 -0.74 -15.43 -1.24
C GLY A 24 -0.92 -16.65 -0.33
N LYS A 25 -1.95 -16.64 0.54
CA LYS A 25 -2.28 -17.78 1.41
C LYS A 25 -2.82 -18.97 0.61
N SER A 26 -3.61 -18.76 -0.44
CA SER A 26 -4.10 -19.89 -1.25
C SER A 26 -2.96 -20.68 -1.91
N GLU A 27 -1.77 -20.09 -2.00
CA GLU A 27 -0.60 -20.68 -2.66
C GLU A 27 0.37 -21.35 -1.67
N HIS A 28 0.27 -21.05 -0.37
CA HIS A 28 1.19 -21.52 0.66
C HIS A 28 0.40 -21.91 1.91
N ASP A 29 0.43 -23.19 2.33
CA ASP A 29 -0.29 -23.78 3.48
C ASP A 29 0.05 -23.15 4.85
N ILE A 30 -0.20 -21.86 4.99
CA ILE A 30 0.11 -21.02 6.13
C ILE A 30 -1.22 -20.50 6.69
N THR A 31 -1.33 -20.45 8.01
CA THR A 31 -2.55 -19.90 8.65
C THR A 31 -2.70 -18.40 8.37
N LEU A 32 -3.96 -17.94 8.27
CA LEU A 32 -4.25 -16.54 7.97
C LEU A 32 -3.67 -15.59 9.03
N SER A 33 -3.71 -15.99 10.30
CA SER A 33 -3.17 -15.23 11.43
C SER A 33 -1.65 -15.05 11.33
N GLN A 34 -0.92 -16.10 10.95
CA GLN A 34 0.53 -16.00 10.75
C GLN A 34 0.89 -15.09 9.58
N SER A 35 0.20 -15.22 8.44
CA SER A 35 0.46 -14.36 7.28
C SER A 35 0.11 -12.89 7.54
N TYR A 36 -0.93 -12.63 8.34
CA TYR A 36 -1.30 -11.29 8.78
C TYR A 36 -0.16 -10.63 9.57
N ILE A 37 0.31 -11.29 10.63
CA ILE A 37 1.38 -10.75 11.49
C ILE A 37 2.67 -10.55 10.70
N ARG A 38 3.00 -11.51 9.84
CA ARG A 38 4.28 -11.50 9.10
C ARG A 38 4.31 -10.47 7.97
N THR A 39 3.17 -10.12 7.39
CA THR A 39 3.13 -9.30 6.17
C THR A 39 2.29 -8.04 6.34
N VAL A 40 1.02 -8.15 6.75
CA VAL A 40 0.13 -6.98 6.81
C VAL A 40 0.67 -5.95 7.79
N ILE A 41 1.08 -6.38 8.98
CA ILE A 41 1.59 -5.49 10.03
C ILE A 41 2.83 -4.70 9.58
N PRO A 42 3.96 -5.33 9.19
CA PRO A 42 5.17 -4.59 8.84
C PRO A 42 4.98 -3.66 7.63
N PHE A 43 4.24 -4.09 6.61
CA PHE A 43 3.97 -3.25 5.43
C PHE A 43 3.04 -2.08 5.74
N SER A 44 2.01 -2.30 6.55
CA SER A 44 1.12 -1.22 7.00
C SER A 44 1.86 -0.20 7.85
N ILE A 45 2.64 -0.65 8.84
CA ILE A 45 3.43 0.24 9.70
C ILE A 45 4.36 1.10 8.86
N ALA A 46 5.13 0.50 7.95
CA ALA A 46 6.05 1.24 7.10
C ALA A 46 5.32 2.23 6.19
N TRP A 47 4.25 1.80 5.52
CA TRP A 47 3.47 2.66 4.63
C TRP A 47 2.83 3.83 5.38
N PHE A 48 2.10 3.59 6.47
CA PHE A 48 1.40 4.63 7.20
C PHE A 48 2.32 5.54 8.01
N THR A 49 3.58 5.16 8.21
CA THR A 49 4.58 6.04 8.82
C THR A 49 5.28 6.91 7.76
N ILE A 50 5.76 6.29 6.67
CA ILE A 50 6.62 6.97 5.68
C ILE A 50 5.80 7.77 4.67
N SER A 51 4.70 7.20 4.20
CA SER A 51 3.94 7.81 3.10
C SER A 51 3.30 9.16 3.45
N PRO A 52 2.79 9.43 4.67
CA PRO A 52 2.33 10.78 5.03
C PRO A 52 3.46 11.81 5.06
N LEU A 53 4.64 11.42 5.59
CA LEU A 53 5.82 12.30 5.67
C LEU A 53 6.29 12.71 4.27
N LEU A 54 6.31 11.77 3.34
CA LEU A 54 6.64 12.04 1.93
C LEU A 54 5.47 12.66 1.14
N GLY A 55 4.31 12.82 1.78
CA GLY A 55 3.16 13.53 1.25
C GLY A 55 2.34 12.75 0.23
N ALA A 56 2.17 11.44 0.43
CA ALA A 56 1.22 10.60 -0.31
C ALA A 56 -0.25 10.97 -0.07
N TYR A 57 -0.53 11.63 1.07
CA TYR A 57 -1.85 12.10 1.47
C TYR A 57 -2.04 13.61 1.28
N ARG A 58 -1.12 14.29 0.60
CA ARG A 58 -1.32 15.70 0.22
C ARG A 58 -2.36 15.77 -0.90
N PHE A 59 -3.25 16.77 -0.88
CA PHE A 59 -4.26 16.96 -1.93
C PHE A 59 -3.66 17.07 -3.34
N SER A 60 -2.48 17.67 -3.45
CA SER A 60 -1.76 17.77 -4.72
C SER A 60 -1.31 16.42 -5.28
N THR A 61 -1.21 15.37 -4.45
CA THR A 61 -0.95 13.99 -4.87
C THR A 61 -2.25 13.21 -5.06
N ILE A 62 -3.25 13.43 -4.20
CA ILE A 62 -4.55 12.74 -4.27
C ILE A 62 -5.35 13.10 -5.53
N TYR A 63 -5.30 14.35 -6.00
CA TYR A 63 -6.12 14.76 -7.15
C TYR A 63 -5.35 14.84 -8.48
N LYS A 64 -4.03 15.06 -8.44
CA LYS A 64 -3.25 15.26 -9.66
C LYS A 64 -2.63 13.95 -10.12
N PHE A 65 -3.27 13.34 -11.12
CA PHE A 65 -2.82 12.11 -11.76
C PHE A 65 -1.32 12.10 -12.09
N ARG A 66 -0.83 13.12 -12.81
CA ARG A 66 0.59 13.25 -13.18
C ARG A 66 1.53 13.28 -11.98
N LYS A 67 1.13 13.85 -10.83
CA LYS A 67 1.98 13.83 -9.63
C LYS A 67 1.94 12.46 -8.96
N SER A 68 0.77 11.84 -8.89
CA SER A 68 0.60 10.54 -8.24
C SER A 68 1.40 9.43 -8.94
N ILE A 69 1.41 9.40 -10.27
CA ILE A 69 2.04 8.32 -11.04
C ILE A 69 3.55 8.23 -10.85
N PHE A 70 4.24 9.36 -10.60
CA PHE A 70 5.68 9.35 -10.30
C PHE A 70 5.97 9.27 -8.80
N LYS A 71 5.16 9.94 -7.99
CA LYS A 71 5.45 10.09 -6.57
C LYS A 71 5.10 8.85 -5.76
N ILE A 72 3.96 8.21 -6.03
CA ILE A 72 3.52 7.03 -5.26
C ILE A 72 4.48 5.85 -5.41
N PRO A 73 4.96 5.48 -6.61
CA PRO A 73 5.93 4.38 -6.73
C PRO A 73 7.20 4.61 -5.92
N ILE A 74 7.74 5.83 -5.91
CA ILE A 74 8.95 6.16 -5.14
C ILE A 74 8.69 6.01 -3.63
N ILE A 75 7.58 6.56 -3.14
CA ILE A 75 7.18 6.44 -1.73
C ILE A 75 6.96 4.97 -1.35
N TRP A 76 6.34 4.20 -2.25
CA TRP A 76 6.11 2.78 -2.06
C TRP A 76 7.43 2.02 -1.92
N ILE A 77 8.38 2.20 -2.84
CA ILE A 77 9.67 1.52 -2.77
C ILE A 77 10.41 1.84 -1.46
N MET A 78 10.43 3.12 -1.05
CA MET A 78 11.03 3.52 0.22
C MET A 78 10.35 2.82 1.41
N SER A 79 9.01 2.78 1.40
CA SER A 79 8.22 2.14 2.46
C SER A 79 8.40 0.62 2.47
N ALA A 80 8.46 -0.01 1.30
CA ALA A 80 8.58 -1.45 1.17
C ALA A 80 9.94 -1.96 1.63
N ILE A 81 11.02 -1.22 1.36
CA ILE A 81 12.36 -1.52 1.92
C ILE A 81 12.30 -1.55 3.45
N VAL A 82 11.69 -0.51 4.05
CA VAL A 82 11.53 -0.46 5.51
C VAL A 82 10.63 -1.58 6.02
N ALA A 83 9.57 -1.92 5.31
CA ALA A 83 8.69 -3.05 5.66
C ALA A 83 9.43 -4.38 5.69
N ILE A 84 10.31 -4.66 4.71
CA ILE A 84 11.13 -5.87 4.66
C ILE A 84 12.08 -5.93 5.86
N ILE A 85 12.68 -4.80 6.24
CA ILE A 85 13.56 -4.72 7.42
C ILE A 85 12.77 -4.98 8.71
N ILE A 86 11.62 -4.31 8.90
CA ILE A 86 10.75 -4.55 10.06
C ILE A 86 10.33 -6.03 10.10
N ARG A 87 9.98 -6.61 8.94
CA ARG A 87 9.64 -8.01 8.82
C ARG A 87 10.79 -8.93 9.25
N SER A 88 12.03 -8.68 8.83
CA SER A 88 13.16 -9.53 9.22
C SER A 88 13.39 -9.55 10.74
N PHE A 89 13.16 -8.42 11.41
CA PHE A 89 13.21 -8.35 12.88
C PHE A 89 12.04 -9.08 13.55
N ILE A 90 10.81 -8.96 13.02
CA ILE A 90 9.65 -9.65 13.62
C ILE A 90 9.75 -11.17 13.47
N LEU A 91 10.32 -11.67 12.37
CA LEU A 91 10.36 -13.10 12.10
C LEU A 91 11.61 -13.81 12.62
N ASP A 92 12.64 -13.09 13.10
CA ASP A 92 13.97 -13.62 13.43
C ASP A 92 14.51 -14.56 12.35
N ARG A 93 14.29 -14.20 11.08
CA ARG A 93 14.64 -15.04 9.92
C ARG A 93 15.33 -14.23 8.83
N SER A 94 16.14 -14.95 8.07
CA SER A 94 16.83 -14.44 6.89
C SER A 94 15.84 -13.95 5.83
N ILE A 95 16.27 -12.92 5.08
CA ILE A 95 15.49 -12.32 4.00
C ILE A 95 15.42 -13.31 2.83
N VAL A 96 14.20 -13.76 2.51
CA VAL A 96 13.95 -14.62 1.35
C VAL A 96 13.75 -13.73 0.12
N ILE A 97 14.67 -13.79 -0.84
CA ILE A 97 14.72 -12.90 -2.02
C ILE A 97 13.45 -13.00 -2.87
N SER A 98 12.94 -14.22 -3.10
CA SER A 98 11.71 -14.43 -3.87
C SER A 98 10.52 -13.72 -3.21
N PHE A 99 10.39 -13.80 -1.88
CA PHE A 99 9.37 -13.08 -1.14
C PHE A 99 9.53 -11.56 -1.28
N VAL A 100 10.75 -11.03 -1.17
CA VAL A 100 11.01 -9.58 -1.34
C VAL A 100 10.52 -9.11 -2.70
N ILE A 101 10.91 -9.78 -3.77
CA ILE A 101 10.57 -9.39 -5.14
C ILE A 101 9.05 -9.44 -5.34
N VAL A 102 8.41 -10.58 -5.03
CA VAL A 102 6.97 -10.78 -5.24
C VAL A 102 6.15 -9.81 -4.37
N SER A 103 6.51 -9.66 -3.10
CA SER A 103 5.78 -8.77 -2.19
C SER A 103 5.89 -7.30 -2.59
N ILE A 104 7.05 -6.83 -3.08
CA ILE A 104 7.21 -5.45 -3.53
C ILE A 104 6.44 -5.21 -4.84
N LEU A 105 6.54 -6.14 -5.80
CA LEU A 105 5.92 -5.97 -7.11
C LEU A 105 4.40 -6.07 -7.04
N VAL A 106 3.86 -7.13 -6.43
CA VAL A 106 2.41 -7.37 -6.40
C VAL A 106 1.71 -6.29 -5.58
N GLN A 107 2.18 -6.00 -4.37
CA GLN A 107 1.58 -4.94 -3.55
C GLN A 107 1.78 -3.56 -4.19
N GLY A 108 2.92 -3.33 -4.87
CA GLY A 108 3.15 -2.08 -5.61
C GLY A 108 2.13 -1.88 -6.74
N ILE A 109 1.90 -2.90 -7.56
CA ILE A 109 0.90 -2.87 -8.64
C ILE A 109 -0.49 -2.61 -8.06
N LEU A 110 -0.88 -3.34 -7.01
CA LEU A 110 -2.18 -3.18 -6.35
C LEU A 110 -2.34 -1.79 -5.75
N LEU A 111 -1.32 -1.26 -5.07
CA LEU A 111 -1.34 0.06 -4.44
C LEU A 111 -1.43 1.18 -5.48
N ILE A 112 -0.61 1.13 -6.53
CA ILE A 112 -0.64 2.11 -7.61
C ILE A 112 -1.98 2.03 -8.35
N GLY A 113 -2.48 0.82 -8.63
CA GLY A 113 -3.78 0.59 -9.26
C GLY A 113 -4.93 1.17 -8.43
N TRP A 114 -4.95 0.89 -7.12
CA TRP A 114 -5.91 1.48 -6.19
C TRP A 114 -5.85 3.01 -6.18
N ARG A 115 -4.65 3.60 -6.08
CA ARG A 115 -4.47 5.06 -6.10
C ARG A 115 -4.99 5.66 -7.41
N PHE A 116 -4.83 4.96 -8.53
CA PHE A 116 -5.36 5.41 -9.83
C PHE A 116 -6.89 5.35 -9.87
N ILE A 117 -7.49 4.24 -9.45
CA ILE A 117 -8.94 4.07 -9.36
C ILE A 117 -9.54 5.16 -8.47
N PHE A 118 -8.93 5.44 -7.32
CA PHE A 118 -9.38 6.48 -6.40
C PHE A 118 -9.35 7.88 -7.05
N ILE A 119 -8.30 8.21 -7.82
CA ILE A 119 -8.22 9.47 -8.58
C ILE A 119 -9.33 9.57 -9.62
N LEU A 120 -9.63 8.47 -10.33
CA LEU A 120 -10.70 8.45 -11.33
C LEU A 120 -12.07 8.68 -10.68
N ILE A 121 -12.37 7.96 -9.61
CA ILE A 121 -13.62 8.09 -8.86
C ILE A 121 -13.78 9.53 -8.36
N THR A 122 -12.75 10.10 -7.73
CA THR A 122 -12.81 11.47 -7.20
C THR A 122 -12.98 12.54 -8.28
N LYS A 123 -12.44 12.31 -9.49
CA LYS A 123 -12.69 13.20 -10.64
C LYS A 123 -14.13 13.12 -11.13
N ILE A 124 -14.69 11.92 -11.26
CA ILE A 124 -16.07 11.70 -11.72
C ILE A 124 -17.06 12.39 -10.77
N PHE A 125 -16.89 12.18 -9.46
CA PHE A 125 -17.75 12.84 -8.48
C PHE A 125 -17.62 14.37 -8.51
N LYS A 126 -16.42 14.92 -8.69
CA LYS A 126 -16.26 16.39 -8.80
C LYS A 126 -16.98 16.96 -10.03
N HIS A 127 -16.97 16.24 -11.15
CA HIS A 127 -17.58 16.69 -12.40
C HIS A 127 -19.12 16.67 -12.37
N ASN A 128 -19.74 15.72 -11.67
CA ASN A 128 -21.20 15.58 -11.61
C ASN A 128 -21.92 16.60 -10.71
N PHE A 129 -21.18 17.43 -9.96
CA PHE A 129 -21.73 18.46 -9.06
C PHE A 129 -21.30 19.89 -9.44
N GLU A 130 -20.63 20.07 -10.59
CA GLU A 130 -20.36 21.35 -11.24
C GLU A 130 -21.28 21.52 -12.46
#